data_AF-A0AAW1LKL8-F1
#
_entry.id   AF-A0AAW1LKL8-F1
#
_cell.length_a   1.000
_cell.length_b   1.000
_cell.length_c   1.000
_cell.angle_alpha   90.00
_cell.angle_beta   90.00
_cell.angle_gamma   90.00
#
_symmetry.space_group_name_H-M   'P 1'
#
loop_
_entity.id
_entity.type
_entity.pdbx_description
1 polymer ?
#
loop_
_entity_poly.entity_id
_entity_poly.type
_entity_poly.pdbx_seq_one_letter_code
_entity_poly.pdbx_strand_id
1 'polypeptide(L)'
;MDVLIRASDIGDGNPAVVIFLGTFNASEFLERSRNGRIVFAGDSIGRNQWESLLCMLSKGVSNQTSIYEANGIPITRHKGFFSIIFPQFNVSVEYYRVPFLVRVGRPPPNSPGQVRGSIKLDKLHWYSQKWSGADVFVFNAGHWWNEEKTVGGGIYFQEGQTVNVTMRYMEAFQRSLRTWKSWAEQTLDPQTSHIFFRSYSPVHFRNGTWYTGGTCRESMSPENNKTKLQADPLFNQYISEVVKEMEASKMKVDFLNITYLSEFRSDGHPSIHREPIPSQPVVEDCSHWCLPGIPDTWNELLYAHLLMDDFRIGPK
;
A
#
# COMPACT_ATOMS: atom_id res chain seq x y z
N MET A 1 -5.37 7.41 -20.80
CA MET A 1 -5.37 5.96 -20.55
C MET A 1 -6.73 5.66 -19.97
N ASP A 2 -7.58 4.93 -20.68
CA ASP A 2 -8.90 4.58 -20.15
C ASP A 2 -8.70 3.50 -19.08
N VAL A 3 -9.14 3.78 -17.86
CA VAL A 3 -9.00 2.86 -16.74
C VAL A 3 -10.25 1.99 -16.69
N LEU A 4 -10.09 0.71 -17.03
CA LEU A 4 -11.16 -0.28 -16.99
C LEU A 4 -11.28 -0.84 -15.56
N ILE A 5 -12.25 -0.37 -14.79
CA ILE A 5 -12.56 -0.94 -13.48
C ILE A 5 -13.63 -2.02 -13.69
N ARG A 6 -13.28 -3.28 -13.41
CA ARG A 6 -14.27 -4.36 -13.33
C ARG A 6 -14.85 -4.34 -11.92
N ALA A 7 -16.07 -3.83 -11.78
CA ALA A 7 -16.88 -4.12 -10.61
C ALA A 7 -17.25 -5.61 -10.65
N SER A 8 -16.85 -6.39 -9.64
CA SER A 8 -17.45 -7.70 -9.38
C SER A 8 -18.65 -7.50 -8.46
N ASP A 9 -19.78 -8.08 -8.88
CA ASP A 9 -21.02 -8.33 -8.13
C ASP A 9 -22.09 -7.22 -8.12
N ILE A 10 -22.84 -7.17 -9.23
CA ILE A 10 -24.31 -6.99 -9.19
C ILE A 10 -24.91 -8.24 -9.84
N GLY A 11 -25.80 -8.91 -9.12
CA GLY A 11 -26.28 -10.28 -9.34
C GLY A 11 -27.08 -10.58 -10.62
N ASP A 12 -26.75 -10.01 -11.77
CA ASP A 12 -27.40 -10.32 -13.05
C ASP A 12 -26.35 -10.53 -14.15
N GLY A 13 -25.62 -11.66 -14.11
CA GLY A 13 -25.05 -12.37 -15.27
C GLY A 13 -24.25 -11.61 -16.35
N ASN A 14 -23.94 -10.33 -16.16
CA ASN A 14 -23.33 -9.45 -17.14
C ASN A 14 -22.33 -8.56 -16.38
N PRO A 15 -21.02 -8.62 -16.67
CA PRO A 15 -20.06 -7.73 -16.04
C PRO A 15 -20.38 -6.29 -16.47
N ALA A 16 -20.91 -5.49 -15.56
CA ALA A 16 -20.99 -4.06 -15.75
C ALA A 16 -19.56 -3.52 -15.85
N VAL A 17 -19.13 -3.22 -17.07
CA VAL A 17 -17.86 -2.55 -17.32
C VAL A 17 -18.08 -1.07 -17.01
N VAL A 18 -17.56 -0.61 -15.86
CA VAL A 18 -17.51 0.82 -15.59
C VAL A 18 -16.26 1.37 -16.28
N ILE A 19 -16.47 2.03 -17.41
CA ILE A 19 -15.40 2.77 -18.10
C ILE A 19 -15.24 4.10 -17.39
N PHE A 20 -14.17 4.26 -16.62
CA PHE A 20 -13.84 5.56 -16.05
C PHE A 20 -13.11 6.38 -17.12
N LEU A 21 -13.82 7.35 -17.71
CA LEU A 21 -13.32 8.26 -18.75
C LEU A 21 -12.70 9.56 -18.18
N GLY A 22 -12.57 9.66 -16.85
CA GLY A 22 -12.03 10.85 -16.19
C GLY A 22 -10.51 10.80 -16.09
N THR A 23 -9.84 11.84 -16.57
CA THR A 23 -8.45 12.11 -16.17
C THR A 23 -8.42 12.53 -14.69
N PHE A 24 -7.32 12.25 -13.99
CA PHE A 24 -7.13 12.72 -12.62
C PHE A 24 -7.23 14.25 -12.55
N ASN A 25 -8.11 14.75 -11.69
CA ASN A 25 -8.27 16.19 -11.45
C ASN A 25 -7.81 16.51 -10.02
N ALA A 26 -6.61 17.07 -9.91
CA ALA A 26 -6.00 17.40 -8.63
C ALA A 26 -6.84 18.38 -7.80
N SER A 27 -7.40 19.41 -8.43
CA SER A 27 -8.22 20.42 -7.75
C SER A 27 -9.52 19.83 -7.22
N GLU A 28 -10.20 19.00 -8.02
CA GLU A 28 -11.42 18.31 -7.58
C GLU A 28 -11.12 17.30 -6.47
N PHE A 29 -10.03 16.53 -6.57
CA PHE A 29 -9.60 15.61 -5.51
C PHE A 29 -9.39 16.38 -4.20
N LEU A 30 -8.61 17.46 -4.23
CA LEU A 30 -8.32 18.28 -3.06
C LEU A 30 -9.59 18.93 -2.47
N GLU A 31 -10.50 19.40 -3.31
CA GLU A 31 -11.76 20.00 -2.87
C GLU A 31 -12.67 18.97 -2.20
N ARG A 32 -12.83 17.79 -2.78
CA ARG A 32 -13.59 16.68 -2.17
C ARG A 32 -12.98 16.19 -0.86
N SER A 33 -11.66 16.34 -0.72
CA SER A 33 -10.91 15.94 0.47
C SER A 33 -10.74 17.06 1.50
N ARG A 34 -11.34 18.25 1.27
CA ARG A 34 -11.16 19.44 2.11
C ARG A 34 -11.46 19.15 3.59
N ASN A 35 -10.65 19.69 4.50
CA ASN A 35 -10.72 19.44 5.95
C ASN A 35 -10.53 17.96 6.36
N GLY A 36 -9.97 17.17 5.44
CA GLY A 36 -9.82 15.74 5.56
C GLY A 36 -8.41 15.25 5.84
N ARG A 37 -8.33 13.95 6.08
CA ARG A 37 -7.08 13.21 6.22
C ARG A 37 -7.11 11.97 5.34
N ILE A 38 -6.06 11.81 4.55
CA ILE A 38 -5.82 10.64 3.70
C ILE A 38 -4.60 9.93 4.26
N VAL A 39 -4.73 8.64 4.59
CA VAL A 39 -3.68 7.87 5.26
C VAL A 39 -3.25 6.70 4.40
N PHE A 40 -1.96 6.64 4.10
CA PHE A 40 -1.28 5.46 3.56
C PHE A 40 -0.59 4.72 4.70
N ALA A 41 -0.86 3.44 4.87
CA ALA A 41 -0.25 2.61 5.92
C ALA A 41 0.21 1.27 5.34
N GLY A 42 1.54 1.07 5.32
CA GLY A 42 2.10 -0.16 4.79
C GLY A 42 3.61 -0.16 4.61
N ASP A 43 4.07 -0.85 3.57
CA ASP A 43 5.48 -0.98 3.22
C ASP A 43 5.98 0.17 2.33
N SER A 44 7.23 0.05 1.83
CA SER A 44 7.85 1.07 0.98
C SER A 44 7.16 1.28 -0.36
N ILE A 45 6.37 0.32 -0.85
CA ILE A 45 5.56 0.51 -2.06
C ILE A 45 4.31 1.33 -1.74
N GLY A 46 3.80 1.27 -0.51
CA GLY A 46 2.79 2.22 -0.02
C GLY A 46 3.31 3.65 -0.01
N ARG A 47 4.56 3.84 0.43
CA ARG A 47 5.25 5.13 0.34
C ARG A 47 5.38 5.62 -1.10
N ASN A 48 5.73 4.73 -2.02
CA ASN A 48 5.90 5.07 -3.43
C ASN A 48 4.59 5.60 -4.06
N GLN A 49 3.45 4.99 -3.71
CA GLN A 49 2.13 5.48 -4.12
C GLN A 49 1.76 6.81 -3.45
N TRP A 50 2.07 6.95 -2.16
CA TRP A 50 1.86 8.20 -1.43
C TRP A 50 2.67 9.36 -2.05
N GLU A 51 3.96 9.17 -2.35
CA GLU A 51 4.80 10.20 -3.01
C GLU A 51 4.25 10.59 -4.39
N SER A 52 3.78 9.61 -5.17
CA SER A 52 3.06 9.87 -6.43
C SER A 52 1.84 10.77 -6.20
N LEU A 53 0.98 10.42 -5.23
CA LEU A 53 -0.23 11.18 -4.96
C LEU A 53 0.10 12.62 -4.56
N LEU A 54 1.13 12.83 -3.73
CA LEU A 54 1.58 14.18 -3.37
C LEU A 54 1.96 15.00 -4.60
N CYS A 55 2.74 14.42 -5.52
CA CYS A 55 3.14 15.07 -6.77
C CYS A 55 1.91 15.40 -7.63
N MET A 56 0.97 14.48 -7.76
CA MET A 56 -0.27 14.68 -8.52
C MET A 56 -1.14 15.79 -7.90
N LEU A 57 -1.37 15.76 -6.59
CA LEU A 57 -2.17 16.77 -5.88
C LEU A 57 -1.51 18.16 -5.90
N SER A 58 -0.17 18.24 -5.89
CA SER A 58 0.54 19.54 -5.93
C SER A 58 0.19 20.38 -7.15
N LYS A 59 -0.27 19.76 -8.25
CA LYS A 59 -0.72 20.44 -9.46
C LYS A 59 -2.05 21.19 -9.29
N GLY A 60 -2.86 20.82 -8.29
CA GLY A 60 -4.11 21.50 -7.95
C GLY A 60 -3.97 22.66 -6.98
N VAL A 61 -2.74 22.96 -6.51
CA VAL A 61 -2.46 24.03 -5.56
C VAL A 61 -1.86 25.23 -6.29
N SER A 62 -2.36 26.44 -6.00
CA SER A 62 -1.88 27.68 -6.64
C SER A 62 -0.47 28.07 -6.20
N ASN A 63 -0.14 27.87 -4.92
CA ASN A 63 1.19 28.07 -4.37
C ASN A 63 1.77 26.76 -3.82
N GLN A 64 2.55 26.04 -4.64
CA GLN A 64 3.18 24.77 -4.25
C GLN A 64 4.16 24.91 -3.06
N THR A 65 4.77 26.10 -2.87
CA THR A 65 5.67 26.35 -1.73
C THR A 65 4.94 26.40 -0.38
N SER A 66 3.61 26.49 -0.39
CA SER A 66 2.80 26.42 0.83
C SER A 66 2.63 24.99 1.35
N ILE A 67 2.96 23.96 0.57
CA ILE A 67 2.87 22.57 1.00
C ILE A 67 4.04 22.27 1.93
N TYR A 68 3.77 21.69 3.10
CA TYR A 68 4.81 21.42 4.11
C TYR A 68 4.57 20.11 4.86
N GLU A 69 5.64 19.55 5.45
CA GLU A 69 5.53 18.43 6.38
C GLU A 69 5.28 18.94 7.80
N ALA A 70 4.24 18.43 8.47
CA ALA A 70 3.71 18.96 9.72
C ALA A 70 4.71 19.00 10.88
N ASN A 71 5.74 18.14 10.86
CA ASN A 71 6.76 18.04 11.90
C ASN A 71 8.11 18.66 11.46
N GLY A 72 8.16 19.31 10.28
CA GLY A 72 9.39 19.86 9.71
C GLY A 72 10.42 18.78 9.33
N ILE A 73 9.99 17.53 9.14
CA ILE A 73 10.88 16.41 8.84
C ILE A 73 11.11 16.34 7.32
N PRO A 74 12.37 16.37 6.85
CA PRO A 74 12.66 16.12 5.43
C PRO A 74 12.19 14.72 5.03
N ILE A 75 11.63 14.59 3.82
CA ILE A 75 11.15 13.32 3.24
C ILE A 75 12.32 12.37 2.87
N THR A 76 13.50 12.55 3.46
CA THR A 76 14.66 11.66 3.33
C THR A 76 14.65 10.54 4.38
N ARG A 77 13.81 10.63 5.42
CA ARG A 77 13.72 9.56 6.43
C ARG A 77 12.95 8.36 5.90
N HIS A 78 13.48 7.15 6.08
CA HIS A 78 12.78 5.90 5.73
C HIS A 78 12.12 5.22 6.93
N LYS A 79 11.99 5.89 8.09
CA LYS A 79 11.38 5.35 9.31
C LYS A 79 10.40 6.34 9.89
N GLY A 80 9.36 5.82 10.55
CA GLY A 80 8.33 6.61 11.20
C GLY A 80 7.15 6.88 10.28
N PHE A 81 6.65 8.11 10.32
CA PHE A 81 5.53 8.57 9.55
C PHE A 81 5.77 10.00 9.05
N PHE A 82 5.05 10.39 8.01
CA PHE A 82 5.03 11.73 7.44
C PHE A 82 3.60 12.24 7.39
N SER A 83 3.42 13.55 7.54
CA SER A 83 2.14 14.21 7.33
C SER A 83 2.35 15.44 6.47
N ILE A 84 1.94 15.39 5.20
CA ILE A 84 2.09 16.51 4.26
C ILE A 84 0.78 17.28 4.22
N ILE A 85 0.87 18.58 4.49
CA ILE A 85 -0.28 19.46 4.62
C ILE A 85 -0.44 20.27 3.34
N PHE A 86 -1.66 20.32 2.83
CA PHE A 86 -2.12 21.15 1.72
C PHE A 86 -2.99 22.29 2.29
N PRO A 87 -2.41 23.45 2.68
CA PRO A 87 -3.11 24.40 3.56
C PRO A 87 -4.32 25.06 2.91
N GLN A 88 -4.28 25.30 1.60
CA GLN A 88 -5.40 25.87 0.83
C GLN A 88 -6.69 25.05 0.96
N PHE A 89 -6.55 23.74 1.19
CA PHE A 89 -7.66 22.79 1.32
C PHE A 89 -7.79 22.24 2.74
N ASN A 90 -6.88 22.60 3.65
CA ASN A 90 -6.78 22.04 4.98
C ASN A 90 -6.81 20.48 4.97
N VAL A 91 -6.03 19.88 4.07
CA VAL A 91 -5.95 18.42 3.89
C VAL A 91 -4.59 17.93 4.36
N SER A 92 -4.56 16.83 5.11
CA SER A 92 -3.34 16.06 5.34
C SER A 92 -3.30 14.81 4.48
N VAL A 93 -2.14 14.54 3.87
CA VAL A 93 -1.85 13.29 3.19
C VAL A 93 -0.67 12.64 3.89
N GLU A 94 -0.95 11.54 4.59
CA GLU A 94 -0.07 10.94 5.58
C GLU A 94 0.45 9.59 5.10
N TYR A 95 1.70 9.28 5.44
CA TYR A 95 2.26 7.94 5.25
C TYR A 95 2.82 7.42 6.56
N TYR A 96 2.50 6.16 6.88
CA TYR A 96 3.04 5.47 8.02
C TYR A 96 3.70 4.16 7.60
N ARG A 97 4.97 4.02 7.96
CA ARG A 97 5.73 2.81 7.67
C ARG A 97 5.38 1.69 8.64
N VAL A 98 4.52 0.79 8.20
CA VAL A 98 4.08 -0.41 8.92
C VAL A 98 4.05 -1.62 7.98
N PRO A 99 5.21 -2.17 7.56
CA PRO A 99 5.27 -3.16 6.47
C PRO A 99 4.48 -4.46 6.73
N PHE A 100 4.23 -4.77 8.00
CA PHE A 100 3.43 -5.92 8.42
C PHE A 100 2.03 -5.54 8.90
N LEU A 101 1.68 -4.25 8.96
CA LEU A 101 0.50 -3.63 9.60
C LEU A 101 0.38 -3.90 11.12
N VAL A 102 0.73 -5.10 11.57
CA VAL A 102 0.83 -5.50 12.96
C VAL A 102 2.19 -5.12 13.58
N ARG A 103 2.28 -5.21 14.91
CA ARG A 103 3.47 -4.79 15.66
C ARG A 103 4.64 -5.74 15.41
N VAL A 104 5.82 -5.16 15.21
CA VAL A 104 7.09 -5.89 15.26
C VAL A 104 7.84 -5.42 16.49
N GLY A 105 8.44 -6.34 17.24
CA GLY A 105 9.19 -5.99 18.44
C GLY A 105 10.12 -7.08 18.94
N ARG A 106 10.68 -6.82 20.12
CA ARG A 106 11.51 -7.81 20.83
C ARG A 106 10.69 -9.07 21.14
N PRO A 107 11.31 -10.25 21.06
CA PRO A 107 10.64 -11.49 21.41
C PRO A 107 10.35 -11.55 22.92
N PRO A 108 9.41 -12.41 23.35
CA PRO A 108 9.17 -12.69 24.76
C PRO A 108 10.44 -13.19 25.48
N PRO A 109 10.55 -12.98 26.80
CA PRO A 109 11.62 -13.59 27.61
C PRO A 109 11.68 -15.10 27.39
N ASN A 110 12.88 -15.68 27.46
CA ASN A 110 13.12 -17.12 27.28
C ASN A 110 12.77 -17.69 25.89
N SER A 111 12.61 -16.84 24.88
CA SER A 111 12.46 -17.31 23.49
C SER A 111 13.72 -18.07 23.04
N PRO A 112 13.59 -19.06 22.13
CA PRO A 112 14.73 -19.78 21.57
C PRO A 112 15.78 -18.83 20.98
N GLY A 113 17.07 -19.16 21.10
CA GLY A 113 18.18 -18.28 20.71
C GLY A 113 18.17 -17.83 19.23
N GLN A 114 17.50 -18.56 18.35
CA GLN A 114 17.32 -18.17 16.94
C GLN A 114 16.34 -16.99 16.76
N VAL A 115 15.46 -16.75 17.74
CA VAL A 115 14.44 -15.70 17.69
C VAL A 115 15.07 -14.36 18.08
N ARG A 116 15.33 -13.51 17.09
CA ARG A 116 15.85 -12.15 17.24
C ARG A 116 14.75 -11.10 17.34
N GLY A 117 13.58 -11.40 16.78
CA GLY A 117 12.41 -10.51 16.75
C GLY A 117 11.11 -11.29 16.64
N SER A 118 10.01 -10.59 16.88
CA SER A 118 8.66 -11.15 16.75
C SER A 118 7.70 -10.20 16.07
N ILE A 119 6.89 -10.73 15.16
CA ILE A 119 5.72 -10.08 14.57
C ILE A 119 4.51 -10.54 15.38
N LYS A 120 3.85 -9.61 16.08
CA LYS A 120 2.73 -9.86 16.99
C LYS A 120 1.43 -9.83 16.21
N LEU A 121 0.98 -10.99 15.75
CA LEU A 121 -0.12 -11.14 14.80
C LEU A 121 -1.46 -10.67 15.37
N ASP A 122 -1.60 -10.69 16.69
CA ASP A 122 -2.79 -10.31 17.47
C ASP A 122 -2.85 -8.81 17.83
N LYS A 123 -1.88 -8.00 17.37
CA LYS A 123 -1.79 -6.58 17.75
C LYS A 123 -1.45 -5.70 16.56
N LEU A 124 -2.41 -4.86 16.14
CA LEU A 124 -2.16 -3.83 15.15
C LEU A 124 -1.09 -2.83 15.63
N HIS A 125 -0.33 -2.27 14.70
CA HIS A 125 0.72 -1.31 15.01
C HIS A 125 0.19 -0.12 15.82
N TRP A 126 0.96 0.41 16.77
CA TRP A 126 0.52 1.49 17.66
C TRP A 126 0.20 2.81 16.95
N TYR A 127 0.70 2.99 15.73
CA TYR A 127 0.30 4.12 14.87
C TYR A 127 -1.17 4.11 14.48
N SER A 128 -1.87 2.98 14.65
CA SER A 128 -3.32 2.92 14.48
C SER A 128 -4.11 3.92 15.31
N GLN A 129 -3.59 4.31 16.47
CA GLN A 129 -4.18 5.34 17.31
C GLN A 129 -3.98 6.77 16.76
N LYS A 130 -3.03 6.97 15.85
CA LYS A 130 -2.76 8.29 15.24
C LYS A 130 -3.60 8.51 13.98
N TRP A 131 -3.81 7.45 13.21
CA TRP A 131 -4.58 7.53 11.98
C TRP A 131 -6.06 7.18 12.16
N SER A 132 -6.49 6.76 13.36
CA SER A 132 -7.92 6.65 13.67
C SER A 132 -8.61 8.00 13.41
N GLY A 133 -9.78 7.95 12.76
CA GLY A 133 -10.55 9.14 12.40
C GLY A 133 -10.06 9.87 11.15
N ALA A 134 -9.20 9.25 10.33
CA ALA A 134 -9.00 9.71 8.96
C ALA A 134 -10.20 9.35 8.07
N ASP A 135 -10.31 10.02 6.93
CA ASP A 135 -11.47 9.92 6.04
C ASP A 135 -11.24 8.90 4.91
N VAL A 136 -9.99 8.81 4.42
CA VAL A 136 -9.57 7.81 3.43
C VAL A 136 -8.35 7.06 3.94
N PHE A 137 -8.40 5.72 3.87
CA PHE A 137 -7.31 4.83 4.24
C PHE A 137 -6.84 4.02 3.03
N VAL A 138 -5.54 3.93 2.81
CA VAL A 138 -4.92 3.09 1.79
C VAL A 138 -3.90 2.18 2.46
N PHE A 139 -4.30 0.94 2.71
CA PHE A 139 -3.45 -0.08 3.30
C PHE A 139 -2.74 -0.90 2.24
N ASN A 140 -1.52 -1.34 2.54
CA ASN A 140 -0.83 -2.33 1.72
C ASN A 140 0.14 -3.19 2.55
N ALA A 141 0.35 -4.43 2.14
CA ALA A 141 1.33 -5.34 2.73
C ALA A 141 1.71 -6.43 1.71
N GLY A 142 2.82 -7.13 1.98
CA GLY A 142 3.23 -8.31 1.19
C GLY A 142 4.75 -8.44 1.04
N HIS A 143 5.44 -7.38 0.62
CA HIS A 143 6.87 -7.46 0.22
C HIS A 143 7.85 -7.85 1.34
N TRP A 144 7.41 -7.76 2.59
CA TRP A 144 8.18 -8.15 3.77
C TRP A 144 7.81 -9.57 4.27
N TRP A 145 6.68 -10.12 3.84
CA TRP A 145 6.22 -11.46 4.22
C TRP A 145 6.87 -12.51 3.31
N ASN A 146 8.08 -12.94 3.64
CA ASN A 146 8.80 -14.01 2.95
C ASN A 146 9.87 -14.60 3.87
N GLU A 147 10.42 -15.74 3.46
CA GLU A 147 11.47 -16.43 4.22
C GLU A 147 12.70 -15.55 4.38
N GLU A 148 13.18 -14.90 3.32
CA GLU A 148 14.49 -14.24 3.33
C GLU A 148 14.54 -12.97 4.18
N LYS A 149 13.51 -12.12 4.09
CA LYS A 149 13.46 -10.85 4.84
C LYS A 149 12.99 -11.01 6.29
N THR A 150 12.15 -12.02 6.55
CA THR A 150 11.51 -12.18 7.87
C THR A 150 12.13 -13.34 8.63
N VAL A 151 11.89 -14.58 8.19
CA VAL A 151 12.26 -15.77 8.96
C VAL A 151 13.79 -15.94 9.01
N GLY A 152 14.48 -15.76 7.88
CA GLY A 152 15.93 -15.78 7.76
C GLY A 152 16.63 -14.66 8.55
N GLY A 153 15.91 -13.58 8.85
CA GLY A 153 16.37 -12.53 9.77
C GLY A 153 16.24 -12.89 11.26
N GLY A 154 15.69 -14.06 11.59
CA GLY A 154 15.35 -14.48 12.95
C GLY A 154 14.09 -13.79 13.49
N ILE A 155 13.22 -13.29 12.61
CA ILE A 155 11.95 -12.66 13.00
C ILE A 155 10.83 -13.70 12.81
N TYR A 156 10.20 -14.10 13.92
CA TYR A 156 9.16 -15.13 13.93
C TYR A 156 7.80 -14.56 14.34
N PHE A 157 6.79 -15.41 14.39
CA PHE A 157 5.40 -14.99 14.60
C PHE A 157 4.97 -15.24 16.04
N GLN A 158 4.28 -14.25 16.63
CA GLN A 158 3.85 -14.26 18.03
C GLN A 158 2.34 -14.02 18.12
N GLU A 159 1.70 -14.78 19.01
CA GLU A 159 0.34 -14.54 19.50
C GLU A 159 0.35 -14.62 21.02
N GLY A 160 -0.23 -13.61 21.70
CA GLY A 160 -0.14 -13.52 23.15
C GLY A 160 1.31 -13.42 23.64
N GLN A 161 1.77 -14.42 24.39
CA GLN A 161 3.15 -14.52 24.92
C GLN A 161 3.97 -15.62 24.25
N THR A 162 3.42 -16.31 23.26
CA THR A 162 4.06 -17.48 22.63
C THR A 162 4.56 -17.12 21.25
N VAL A 163 5.83 -17.46 20.96
CA VAL A 163 6.40 -17.39 19.62
C VAL A 163 6.29 -18.77 18.97
N ASN A 164 5.71 -18.81 17.78
CA ASN A 164 5.65 -20.01 16.95
C ASN A 164 6.75 -19.94 15.87
N VAL A 165 7.80 -20.75 16.04
CA VAL A 165 8.94 -20.79 15.11
C VAL A 165 8.71 -21.67 13.89
N THR A 166 7.62 -22.44 13.85
CA THR A 166 7.27 -23.35 12.74
C THR A 166 6.15 -22.79 11.87
N MET A 167 5.50 -21.71 12.28
CA MET A 167 4.43 -21.06 11.51
C MET A 167 4.99 -20.48 10.21
N ARG A 168 4.30 -20.76 9.09
CA ARG A 168 4.68 -20.23 7.77
C ARG A 168 4.25 -18.78 7.63
N TYR A 169 5.01 -17.99 6.88
CA TYR A 169 4.72 -16.56 6.71
C TYR A 169 3.36 -16.27 6.05
N MET A 170 2.87 -17.15 5.16
CA MET A 170 1.53 -17.00 4.56
C MET A 170 0.41 -17.21 5.58
N GLU A 171 0.55 -18.18 6.49
CA GLU A 171 -0.42 -18.38 7.57
C GLU A 171 -0.41 -17.15 8.50
N ALA A 172 0.78 -16.67 8.86
CA ALA A 172 0.95 -15.48 9.67
C ALA A 172 0.37 -14.22 9.00
N PHE A 173 0.55 -14.06 7.69
CA PHE A 173 -0.04 -12.98 6.91
C PHE A 173 -1.57 -13.02 7.01
N GLN A 174 -2.19 -14.18 6.80
CA GLN A 174 -3.64 -14.33 6.90
C GLN A 174 -4.16 -13.96 8.29
N ARG A 175 -3.50 -14.43 9.37
CA ARG A 175 -3.83 -14.04 10.75
C ARG A 175 -3.68 -12.54 10.99
N SER A 176 -2.65 -11.91 10.43
CA SER A 176 -2.46 -10.45 10.56
C SER A 176 -3.59 -9.65 9.91
N LEU A 177 -4.13 -10.13 8.78
CA LEU A 177 -5.29 -9.51 8.14
C LEU A 177 -6.56 -9.61 9.00
N ARG A 178 -6.72 -10.70 9.77
CA ARG A 178 -7.83 -10.82 10.75
C ARG A 178 -7.75 -9.75 11.83
N THR A 179 -6.56 -9.46 12.33
CA THR A 179 -6.33 -8.39 13.30
C THR A 179 -6.57 -7.01 12.69
N TRP A 180 -6.15 -6.77 11.45
CA TRP A 180 -6.45 -5.53 10.73
C TRP A 180 -7.96 -5.33 10.55
N LYS A 181 -8.67 -6.35 10.06
CA LYS A 181 -10.13 -6.37 9.91
C LYS A 181 -10.81 -6.03 11.22
N SER A 182 -10.48 -6.76 12.29
CA SER A 182 -11.09 -6.57 13.61
C SER A 182 -10.88 -5.15 14.14
N TRP A 183 -9.70 -4.56 13.92
CA TRP A 183 -9.47 -3.17 14.29
C TRP A 183 -10.33 -2.20 13.47
N ALA A 184 -10.42 -2.40 12.16
CA ALA A 184 -11.18 -1.53 11.26
C ALA A 184 -12.66 -1.53 11.64
N GLU A 185 -13.26 -2.71 11.83
CA GLU A 185 -14.69 -2.85 12.22
C GLU A 185 -15.00 -2.27 13.60
N GLN A 186 -14.04 -2.24 14.52
CA GLN A 186 -14.24 -1.73 15.88
C GLN A 186 -13.98 -0.23 16.03
N THR A 187 -13.16 0.34 15.13
CA THR A 187 -12.60 1.69 15.31
C THR A 187 -13.08 2.69 14.27
N LEU A 188 -13.33 2.22 13.04
CA LEU A 188 -13.66 3.09 11.92
C LEU A 188 -15.16 3.21 11.74
N ASP A 189 -15.59 4.36 11.24
CA ASP A 189 -17.00 4.62 10.97
C ASP A 189 -17.34 4.08 9.57
N PRO A 190 -18.23 3.08 9.45
CA PRO A 190 -18.58 2.48 8.17
C PRO A 190 -19.26 3.46 7.20
N GLN A 191 -19.80 4.59 7.69
CA GLN A 191 -20.47 5.58 6.85
C GLN A 191 -19.51 6.63 6.28
N THR A 192 -18.43 6.94 6.98
CA THR A 192 -17.55 8.07 6.63
C THR A 192 -16.13 7.67 6.28
N SER A 193 -15.66 6.51 6.75
CA SER A 193 -14.31 6.02 6.48
C SER A 193 -14.29 5.21 5.18
N HIS A 194 -13.62 5.70 4.14
CA HIS A 194 -13.38 4.95 2.90
C HIS A 194 -12.05 4.19 3.02
N ILE A 195 -12.08 2.88 2.87
CA ILE A 195 -10.93 2.00 3.09
C ILE A 195 -10.53 1.34 1.78
N PHE A 196 -9.25 1.39 1.45
CA PHE A 196 -8.68 0.65 0.34
C PHE A 196 -7.63 -0.30 0.88
N PHE A 197 -7.69 -1.56 0.49
CA PHE A 197 -6.54 -2.45 0.61
C PHE A 197 -5.97 -2.69 -0.79
N ARG A 198 -4.79 -2.13 -1.05
CA ARG A 198 -4.12 -2.28 -2.33
C ARG A 198 -3.52 -3.68 -2.45
N SER A 199 -3.74 -4.29 -3.62
CA SER A 199 -3.13 -5.54 -3.98
C SER A 199 -1.59 -5.46 -4.02
N TYR A 200 -0.97 -6.63 -4.10
CA TYR A 200 0.48 -6.81 -4.17
C TYR A 200 1.07 -6.11 -5.41
N SER A 201 2.15 -5.37 -5.22
CA SER A 201 2.84 -4.74 -6.35
C SER A 201 3.86 -5.71 -6.92
N PRO A 202 3.84 -5.97 -8.23
CA PRO A 202 4.74 -6.95 -8.82
C PRO A 202 6.20 -6.49 -8.82
N VAL A 203 7.11 -7.47 -8.88
CA VAL A 203 8.55 -7.27 -8.96
C VAL A 203 9.08 -7.97 -10.21
N HIS A 204 9.98 -7.33 -10.94
CA HIS A 204 10.42 -7.82 -12.26
C HIS A 204 11.92 -8.13 -12.31
N PHE A 205 12.41 -8.91 -11.36
CA PHE A 205 13.80 -9.39 -11.40
C PHE A 205 13.97 -10.49 -12.45
N ARG A 206 15.03 -10.39 -13.26
CA ARG A 206 15.51 -11.41 -14.19
C ARG A 206 16.86 -11.94 -13.73
N ASN A 207 17.14 -13.21 -14.04
CA ASN A 207 18.41 -13.89 -13.74
C ASN A 207 18.83 -13.83 -12.26
N GLY A 208 17.87 -13.74 -11.35
CA GLY A 208 18.12 -13.64 -9.92
C GLY A 208 16.96 -12.97 -9.18
N THR A 209 17.20 -12.65 -7.92
CA THR A 209 16.27 -11.94 -7.04
C THR A 209 16.91 -10.65 -6.54
N TRP A 210 16.18 -9.87 -5.73
CA TRP A 210 16.69 -8.66 -5.09
C TRP A 210 17.97 -8.88 -4.27
N TYR A 211 18.21 -10.08 -3.73
CA TYR A 211 19.40 -10.38 -2.90
C TYR A 211 20.44 -11.26 -3.61
N THR A 212 20.11 -11.87 -4.76
CA THR A 212 21.06 -12.68 -5.55
C THR A 212 21.54 -11.96 -6.82
N GLY A 213 21.25 -10.66 -6.97
CA GLY A 213 21.74 -9.84 -8.07
C GLY A 213 20.90 -9.86 -9.34
N GLY A 214 19.58 -10.10 -9.22
CA GLY A 214 18.66 -10.00 -10.37
C GLY A 214 18.58 -8.57 -10.93
N THR A 215 18.21 -8.47 -12.20
CA THR A 215 18.19 -7.20 -12.96
C THR A 215 16.85 -6.95 -13.65
N CYS A 216 16.58 -5.70 -14.00
CA CYS A 216 15.44 -5.26 -14.82
C CYS A 216 15.82 -4.21 -15.85
N ARG A 217 17.09 -3.77 -15.92
CA ARG A 217 17.59 -2.75 -16.86
C ARG A 217 17.27 -3.04 -18.33
N GLU A 218 17.09 -4.32 -18.68
CA GLU A 218 16.80 -4.75 -20.04
C GLU A 218 15.34 -4.51 -20.45
N SER A 219 14.45 -4.27 -19.48
CA SER A 219 13.04 -4.01 -19.72
C SER A 219 12.83 -2.51 -19.96
N MET A 220 12.85 -2.08 -21.23
CA MET A 220 12.69 -0.66 -21.61
C MET A 220 11.34 -0.34 -22.25
N SER A 221 10.45 -1.33 -22.35
CA SER A 221 9.08 -1.15 -22.84
C SER A 221 8.13 -2.05 -22.05
N PRO A 222 6.83 -1.70 -22.00
CA PRO A 222 5.83 -2.58 -21.41
C PRO A 222 5.91 -3.98 -22.02
N GLU A 223 5.74 -5.01 -21.18
CA GLU A 223 5.57 -6.37 -21.64
C GLU A 223 4.26 -6.45 -22.43
N ASN A 224 4.28 -7.11 -23.58
CA ASN A 224 3.10 -7.28 -24.44
C ASN A 224 2.71 -8.76 -24.55
N ASN A 225 3.57 -9.67 -24.11
CA ASN A 225 3.32 -11.09 -24.11
C ASN A 225 2.77 -11.55 -22.74
N LYS A 226 1.47 -11.84 -22.72
CA LYS A 226 0.77 -12.32 -21.52
C LYS A 226 1.35 -13.62 -20.93
N THR A 227 2.05 -14.42 -21.71
CA THR A 227 2.63 -15.68 -21.20
C THR A 227 3.88 -15.47 -20.35
N LYS A 228 4.44 -14.25 -20.32
CA LYS A 228 5.60 -13.90 -19.49
C LYS A 228 5.23 -13.27 -18.14
N LEU A 229 3.95 -12.98 -17.94
CA LEU A 229 3.44 -12.39 -16.70
C LEU A 229 3.50 -13.43 -15.58
N GLN A 230 3.84 -13.00 -14.37
CA GLN A 230 3.74 -13.84 -13.20
C GLN A 230 2.27 -14.11 -12.82
N ALA A 231 2.06 -15.23 -12.15
CA ALA A 231 0.76 -15.56 -11.59
C ALA A 231 0.39 -14.57 -10.48
N ASP A 232 -0.91 -14.35 -10.30
CA ASP A 232 -1.43 -13.52 -9.23
C ASP A 232 -0.99 -14.09 -7.85
N PRO A 233 -0.27 -13.33 -7.02
CA PRO A 233 0.26 -13.85 -5.76
C PRO A 233 -0.86 -14.17 -4.77
N LEU A 234 -0.67 -15.25 -4.00
CA LEU A 234 -1.64 -15.72 -2.99
C LEU A 234 -2.01 -14.65 -1.94
N PHE A 235 -1.14 -13.64 -1.72
CA PHE A 235 -1.46 -12.48 -0.90
C PHE A 235 -2.77 -11.79 -1.34
N ASN A 236 -2.98 -11.65 -2.64
CA ASN A 236 -4.14 -10.98 -3.20
C ASN A 236 -5.43 -11.75 -2.94
N GLN A 237 -5.37 -13.08 -2.98
CA GLN A 237 -6.51 -13.91 -2.60
C GLN A 237 -6.91 -13.65 -1.14
N TYR A 238 -5.96 -13.71 -0.20
CA TYR A 238 -6.26 -13.50 1.21
C TYR A 238 -6.73 -12.06 1.53
N ILE A 239 -6.15 -11.06 0.85
CA ILE A 239 -6.61 -9.67 0.98
C ILE A 239 -8.06 -9.56 0.47
N SER A 240 -8.33 -10.07 -0.73
CA SER A 240 -9.66 -10.01 -1.36
C SER A 240 -10.71 -10.74 -0.53
N GLU A 241 -10.40 -11.90 0.04
CA GLU A 241 -11.29 -12.62 0.95
C GLU A 241 -11.67 -11.77 2.16
N VAL A 242 -10.69 -11.16 2.83
CA VAL A 242 -10.94 -10.33 4.01
C VAL A 242 -11.71 -9.05 3.66
N VAL A 243 -11.40 -8.41 2.53
CA VAL A 243 -12.14 -7.25 2.02
C VAL A 243 -13.61 -7.61 1.79
N LYS A 244 -13.90 -8.71 1.08
CA LYS A 244 -15.27 -9.18 0.84
C LYS A 244 -16.07 -9.44 2.12
N GLU A 245 -15.42 -9.99 3.14
CA GLU A 245 -16.09 -10.17 4.44
C GLU A 245 -16.41 -8.84 5.15
N MET A 246 -15.57 -7.82 5.00
CA MET A 246 -15.80 -6.50 5.55
C MET A 246 -16.89 -5.74 4.77
N GLU A 247 -16.92 -5.88 3.44
CA GLU A 247 -18.02 -5.40 2.58
C GLU A 247 -19.37 -6.01 3.01
N ALA A 248 -19.39 -7.32 3.27
CA ALA A 248 -20.57 -8.01 3.80
C ALA A 248 -21.01 -7.46 5.17
N SER A 249 -20.05 -6.96 5.95
CA SER A 249 -20.26 -6.28 7.23
C SER A 249 -20.56 -4.78 7.09
N LYS A 250 -20.83 -4.31 5.86
CA LYS A 250 -21.23 -2.93 5.52
C LYS A 250 -20.15 -1.88 5.74
N MET A 251 -18.88 -2.29 5.82
CA MET A 251 -17.76 -1.34 5.76
C MET A 251 -17.62 -0.83 4.31
N LYS A 252 -17.33 0.47 4.15
CA LYS A 252 -16.88 1.05 2.87
C LYS A 252 -15.42 0.67 2.63
N VAL A 253 -15.22 -0.49 2.02
CA VAL A 253 -13.89 -1.04 1.78
C VAL A 253 -13.79 -1.62 0.38
N ASP A 254 -12.67 -1.31 -0.29
CA ASP A 254 -12.40 -1.74 -1.66
C ASP A 254 -11.06 -2.47 -1.76
N PHE A 255 -11.04 -3.51 -2.59
CA PHE A 255 -9.81 -4.14 -3.02
C PHE A 255 -9.26 -3.40 -4.25
N LEU A 256 -8.28 -2.52 -4.02
CA LEU A 256 -7.63 -1.75 -5.09
C LEU A 256 -6.66 -2.68 -5.85
N ASN A 257 -7.20 -3.38 -6.85
CA ASN A 257 -6.48 -4.40 -7.62
C ASN A 257 -5.60 -3.77 -8.71
N ILE A 258 -4.32 -3.61 -8.40
CA ILE A 258 -3.30 -3.05 -9.29
C ILE A 258 -2.35 -4.10 -9.87
N THR A 259 -2.43 -5.36 -9.43
CA THR A 259 -1.36 -6.33 -9.70
C THR A 259 -1.27 -6.67 -11.17
N TYR A 260 -2.40 -7.03 -11.78
CA TYR A 260 -2.41 -7.47 -13.18
C TYR A 260 -1.98 -6.37 -14.15
N LEU A 261 -2.44 -5.12 -13.98
CA LEU A 261 -2.03 -4.02 -14.85
C LEU A 261 -0.54 -3.67 -14.68
N SER A 262 -0.02 -3.79 -13.45
CA SER A 262 1.38 -3.46 -13.15
C SER A 262 2.35 -4.53 -13.62
N GLU A 263 1.90 -5.78 -13.78
CA GLU A 263 2.74 -6.89 -14.28
C GLU A 263 3.18 -6.67 -15.73
N PHE A 264 2.44 -5.88 -16.51
CA PHE A 264 2.87 -5.48 -17.86
C PHE A 264 3.97 -4.41 -17.84
N ARG A 265 4.29 -3.85 -16.68
CA ARG A 265 5.07 -2.62 -16.58
C ARG A 265 6.48 -2.85 -16.06
N SER A 266 7.13 -3.94 -16.48
CA SER A 266 8.54 -4.19 -16.15
C SER A 266 9.49 -3.02 -16.50
N ASP A 267 9.07 -2.13 -17.40
CA ASP A 267 9.75 -0.88 -17.77
C ASP A 267 9.69 0.26 -16.73
N GLY A 268 8.80 0.15 -15.76
CA GLY A 268 8.52 1.22 -14.79
C GLY A 268 9.46 1.29 -13.59
N HIS A 269 10.42 0.37 -13.49
CA HIS A 269 11.32 0.27 -12.34
C HIS A 269 12.53 1.21 -12.47
N PRO A 270 13.05 1.75 -11.34
CA PRO A 270 14.27 2.56 -11.34
C PRO A 270 15.50 1.80 -11.83
N SER A 271 15.56 0.48 -11.65
CA SER A 271 16.73 -0.33 -11.99
C SER A 271 17.98 0.25 -11.30
N ILE A 272 18.98 0.67 -12.08
CA ILE A 272 20.23 1.25 -11.59
C ILE A 272 20.07 2.72 -11.12
N HIS A 273 18.97 3.39 -11.48
CA HIS A 273 18.72 4.80 -11.22
C HIS A 273 18.08 5.06 -9.84
N ARG A 274 18.36 4.20 -8.87
CA ARG A 274 17.92 4.35 -7.49
C ARG A 274 18.92 5.17 -6.66
N GLU A 275 18.48 5.63 -5.49
CA GLU A 275 19.41 6.26 -4.54
C GLU A 275 20.57 5.32 -4.21
N PRO A 276 21.83 5.78 -4.35
CA PRO A 276 22.98 4.95 -4.09
C PRO A 276 23.06 4.65 -2.60
N ILE A 277 23.29 3.37 -2.25
CA ILE A 277 23.64 3.00 -0.88
C ILE A 277 25.16 3.09 -0.76
N PRO A 278 25.70 3.96 0.13
CA PRO A 278 27.13 4.08 0.32
C PRO A 278 27.75 2.71 0.65
N SER A 279 28.89 2.42 0.03
CA SER A 279 29.69 1.21 0.30
C SER A 279 29.03 -0.13 -0.06
N GLN A 280 27.99 -0.14 -0.90
CA GLN A 280 27.41 -1.36 -1.47
C GLN A 280 27.52 -1.37 -3.00
N PRO A 281 27.71 -2.54 -3.64
CA PRO A 281 27.59 -2.67 -5.09
C PRO A 281 26.23 -2.15 -5.56
N VAL A 282 26.17 -1.60 -6.77
CA VAL A 282 24.90 -1.17 -7.37
C VAL A 282 24.04 -2.42 -7.63
N VAL A 283 23.12 -2.70 -6.72
CA VAL A 283 22.02 -3.65 -6.90
C VAL A 283 20.85 -2.88 -7.48
N GLU A 284 20.23 -3.46 -8.51
CA GLU A 284 19.08 -2.85 -9.17
C GLU A 284 17.82 -2.90 -8.29
N ASP A 285 17.03 -1.84 -8.38
CA ASP A 285 15.68 -1.82 -7.82
C ASP A 285 14.66 -2.23 -8.87
N CYS A 286 14.17 -3.45 -8.77
CA CYS A 286 13.11 -3.99 -9.61
C CYS A 286 11.83 -4.25 -8.80
N SER A 287 11.64 -3.48 -7.72
CA SER A 287 10.46 -3.57 -6.84
C SER A 287 9.75 -2.24 -6.68
N HIS A 288 10.51 -1.15 -6.48
CA HIS A 288 9.96 0.21 -6.46
C HIS A 288 9.75 0.73 -7.89
N TRP A 289 9.08 1.86 -8.02
CA TRP A 289 8.65 2.42 -9.28
C TRP A 289 9.15 3.84 -9.44
N CYS A 290 9.58 4.18 -10.67
CA CYS A 290 9.85 5.56 -11.05
C CYS A 290 8.61 6.43 -10.86
N LEU A 291 8.85 7.70 -10.49
CA LEU A 291 7.85 8.75 -10.46
C LEU A 291 8.30 9.90 -11.38
N PRO A 292 7.44 10.43 -12.28
CA PRO A 292 6.09 9.94 -12.59
C PRO A 292 6.11 8.53 -13.20
N GLY A 293 5.03 7.77 -13.04
CA GLY A 293 4.99 6.37 -13.47
C GLY A 293 3.77 5.58 -13.00
N ILE A 294 3.96 4.27 -12.82
CA ILE A 294 2.88 3.30 -12.54
C ILE A 294 2.08 3.64 -11.27
N PRO A 295 2.68 4.16 -10.19
CA PRO A 295 1.91 4.59 -9.03
C PRO A 295 0.94 5.74 -9.31
N ASP A 296 1.15 6.54 -10.37
CA ASP A 296 0.20 7.56 -10.79
C ASP A 296 -1.10 6.90 -11.29
N THR A 297 -1.00 5.81 -12.05
CA THR A 297 -2.16 4.98 -12.46
C THR A 297 -2.88 4.35 -11.27
N TRP A 298 -2.16 3.95 -10.22
CA TRP A 298 -2.81 3.45 -9.00
C TRP A 298 -3.62 4.54 -8.29
N ASN A 299 -3.13 5.78 -8.33
CA ASN A 299 -3.83 6.93 -7.76
C ASN A 299 -4.99 7.42 -8.64
N GLU A 300 -4.90 7.25 -9.97
CA GLU A 300 -6.04 7.40 -10.88
C GLU A 300 -7.16 6.40 -10.56
N LEU A 301 -6.82 5.13 -10.31
CA LEU A 301 -7.77 4.11 -9.87
C LEU A 301 -8.39 4.46 -8.51
N LEU A 302 -7.57 4.85 -7.54
CA LEU A 302 -8.05 5.30 -6.22
C LEU A 302 -9.05 6.46 -6.36
N TYR A 303 -8.71 7.47 -7.17
CA TYR A 303 -9.57 8.61 -7.44
C TYR A 303 -10.89 8.20 -8.11
N ALA A 304 -10.83 7.30 -9.08
CA ALA A 304 -12.00 6.78 -9.77
C ALA A 304 -12.95 6.05 -8.80
N HIS A 305 -12.44 5.18 -7.91
CA HIS A 305 -13.26 4.54 -6.88
C HIS A 305 -13.94 5.56 -5.97
N LEU A 306 -13.19 6.53 -5.45
CA LEU A 306 -13.74 7.59 -4.62
C LEU A 306 -14.86 8.37 -5.34
N LEU A 307 -14.71 8.66 -6.64
CA LEU A 307 -15.74 9.34 -7.41
C LEU A 307 -16.99 8.48 -7.65
N MET A 308 -16.84 7.17 -7.85
CA MET A 308 -17.97 6.26 -8.00
C MET A 308 -18.83 6.19 -6.72
N ASP A 309 -18.20 6.35 -5.56
CA ASP A 309 -18.88 6.43 -4.27
C ASP A 309 -19.45 7.82 -3.93
N ASP A 310 -19.37 8.78 -4.88
CA ASP A 310 -19.62 10.21 -4.65
C ASP A 310 -18.93 10.74 -3.38
N PHE A 311 -17.69 10.32 -3.16
CA PHE A 311 -16.90 10.73 -2.01
C PHE A 311 -16.81 12.25 -1.93
N ARG A 312 -17.22 12.79 -0.78
CA ARG A 312 -16.99 14.16 -0.34
C ARG A 312 -16.92 14.15 1.17
N ILE A 313 -15.89 14.78 1.71
CA ILE A 313 -15.81 15.03 3.14
C ILE A 313 -16.82 16.12 3.48
N GLY A 314 -17.81 15.79 4.29
CA GLY A 314 -18.79 16.74 4.78
C GLY A 314 -18.17 17.77 5.73
N PRO A 315 -18.87 18.87 6.04
CA PRO A 315 -18.44 19.79 7.09
C PRO A 315 -18.32 19.04 8.43
N LYS A 316 -17.16 19.17 9.07
CA LYS A 316 -16.89 18.66 10.42
C LYS A 316 -17.27 19.71 11.46
#